data_AF-A0A845ZFY7-F1
#
_entry.id   AF-A0A845ZFY7-F1
#
_cell.length_a   1.000
_cell.length_b   1.000
_cell.length_c   1.000
_cell.angle_alpha   90.00
_cell.angle_beta   90.00
_cell.angle_gamma   90.00
#
_symmetry.space_group_name_H-M   'P 1'
#
loop_
_entity.id
_entity.type
_entity.pdbx_description
1 polymer ?
#
loop_
_entity_poly.entity_id
_entity_poly.type
_entity_poly.pdbx_seq_one_letter_code
_entity_poly.pdbx_strand_id
1 'polypeptide(L)'
;TENRRYRKDLGEILAVIGQASKSLLGGKALKVFAEDLTQPIKNKRQSKAMSRKLNSWMIGLMRDSLQKWANWTGSVVTEVQPSYTSQIDSRNGTLLGKRTGDNFTGFDGVVLQADHNAAKNILARGTDFEISRFSSRAEVQAVLLRRTARYLKGLGLSLANAVELGWLDSKHTKTQTFKQLLAGMSGTSK
;
A
#
# COMPACT_ATOMS: atom_id res chain seq x y z
N THR A 1 -24.15 30.00 -13.19
CA THR A 1 -23.98 29.99 -11.73
C THR A 1 -22.95 28.94 -11.33
N GLU A 2 -22.26 29.19 -10.23
CA GLU A 2 -21.24 28.29 -9.65
C GLU A 2 -21.79 26.87 -9.41
N ASN A 3 -23.04 26.74 -8.97
CA ASN A 3 -23.74 25.47 -8.79
C ASN A 3 -23.86 24.63 -10.06
N ARG A 4 -24.02 25.25 -11.24
CA ARG A 4 -24.10 24.52 -12.52
C ARG A 4 -22.74 23.94 -12.92
N ARG A 5 -21.65 24.70 -12.69
CA ARG A 5 -20.28 24.23 -12.94
C ARG A 5 -19.91 23.07 -12.00
N TYR A 6 -20.19 23.23 -10.70
CA TYR A 6 -19.96 22.17 -9.72
C TYR A 6 -20.64 20.83 -10.08
N ARG A 7 -21.92 20.88 -10.50
CA ARG A 7 -22.65 19.68 -10.94
C ARG A 7 -22.07 19.05 -12.20
N LYS A 8 -21.56 19.86 -13.12
CA LYS A 8 -20.91 19.39 -14.35
C LYS A 8 -19.60 18.65 -14.01
N ASP A 9 -18.72 19.29 -13.24
CA ASP A 9 -17.43 18.71 -12.84
C ASP A 9 -17.63 17.41 -12.05
N LEU A 10 -18.63 17.39 -11.17
CA LEU A 10 -19.10 16.21 -10.47
C LEU A 10 -19.50 15.08 -11.43
N GLY A 11 -20.31 15.39 -12.44
CA GLY A 11 -20.72 14.43 -13.46
C GLY A 11 -19.55 13.86 -14.25
N GLU A 12 -18.56 14.70 -14.61
CA GLU A 12 -17.34 14.28 -15.31
C GLU A 12 -16.50 13.33 -14.44
N ILE A 13 -16.32 13.64 -13.15
CA ILE A 13 -15.60 12.76 -12.20
C ILE A 13 -16.31 11.41 -12.08
N LEU A 14 -17.63 11.40 -11.92
CA LEU A 14 -18.42 10.17 -11.82
C LEU A 14 -18.34 9.33 -13.09
N ALA A 15 -18.32 9.97 -14.26
CA ALA A 15 -18.17 9.28 -15.54
C ALA A 15 -16.80 8.59 -15.64
N VAL A 16 -15.72 9.28 -15.27
CA VAL A 16 -14.36 8.71 -15.27
C VAL A 16 -14.26 7.53 -14.30
N ILE A 17 -14.72 7.69 -13.05
CA ILE A 17 -14.71 6.62 -12.04
C ILE A 17 -15.55 5.43 -12.51
N GLY A 18 -16.74 5.69 -13.05
CA GLY A 18 -17.64 4.68 -13.58
C GLY A 18 -17.03 3.89 -14.74
N GLN A 19 -16.40 4.57 -15.69
CA GLN A 19 -15.75 3.95 -16.84
C GLN A 19 -14.53 3.13 -16.41
N ALA A 20 -13.71 3.64 -15.49
CA ALA A 20 -12.58 2.89 -14.94
C ALA A 20 -13.03 1.63 -14.20
N SER A 21 -14.07 1.74 -13.36
CA SER A 21 -14.62 0.58 -12.62
C SER A 21 -15.20 -0.46 -13.58
N LYS A 22 -15.94 -0.02 -14.60
CA LYS A 22 -16.44 -0.88 -15.68
C LYS A 22 -15.30 -1.57 -16.41
N SER A 23 -14.26 -0.83 -16.78
CA SER A 23 -13.13 -1.40 -17.51
C SER A 23 -12.38 -2.45 -16.69
N LEU A 24 -12.29 -2.24 -15.37
CA LEU A 24 -11.64 -3.18 -14.45
C LEU A 24 -12.45 -4.47 -14.26
N LEU A 25 -13.78 -4.36 -14.14
CA LEU A 25 -14.65 -5.46 -13.69
C LEU A 25 -15.56 -6.04 -14.78
N GLY A 26 -15.76 -5.34 -15.90
CA GLY A 26 -16.80 -5.62 -16.91
C GLY A 26 -16.57 -6.85 -17.79
N GLY A 27 -15.58 -7.68 -17.46
CA GLY A 27 -15.32 -8.95 -18.14
C GLY A 27 -15.93 -10.12 -17.38
N LYS A 28 -15.07 -10.93 -16.76
CA LYS A 28 -15.44 -12.09 -15.95
C LYS A 28 -15.56 -11.73 -14.46
N ALA A 29 -16.17 -12.61 -13.67
CA ALA A 29 -16.12 -12.51 -12.22
C ALA A 29 -14.66 -12.53 -11.72
N LEU A 30 -14.30 -11.54 -10.92
CA LEU A 30 -12.96 -11.38 -10.36
C LEU A 30 -12.99 -11.35 -8.84
N LYS A 31 -11.90 -11.82 -8.22
CA LYS A 31 -11.57 -11.46 -6.84
C LYS A 31 -10.59 -10.30 -6.87
N VAL A 32 -11.01 -9.14 -6.38
CA VAL A 32 -10.24 -7.90 -6.40
C VAL A 32 -9.88 -7.52 -4.97
N PHE A 33 -8.62 -7.13 -4.77
CA PHE A 33 -8.15 -6.57 -3.51
C PHE A 33 -7.92 -5.07 -3.67
N ALA A 34 -8.39 -4.29 -2.70
CA ALA A 34 -8.24 -2.83 -2.68
C ALA A 34 -7.75 -2.37 -1.32
N GLU A 35 -7.06 -1.23 -1.26
CA GLU A 35 -6.66 -0.64 0.02
C GLU A 35 -7.87 -0.19 0.84
N ASP A 36 -7.85 -0.49 2.14
CA ASP A 36 -8.79 0.11 3.08
C ASP A 36 -8.42 1.58 3.36
N LEU A 37 -9.00 2.49 2.60
CA LEU A 37 -8.88 3.94 2.75
C LEU A 37 -9.97 4.56 3.65
N THR A 38 -10.50 3.81 4.63
CA THR A 38 -11.45 4.38 5.62
C THR A 38 -10.79 5.43 6.52
N GLN A 39 -9.49 5.28 6.78
CA GLN A 39 -8.73 6.26 7.54
C GLN A 39 -8.44 7.50 6.70
N PRO A 40 -8.58 8.72 7.26
CA PRO A 40 -8.30 9.94 6.52
C PRO A 40 -6.87 9.97 5.96
N ILE A 41 -6.75 10.20 4.66
CA ILE A 41 -5.49 10.50 3.98
C ILE A 41 -4.95 11.80 4.56
N LYS A 42 -3.87 11.69 5.34
CA LYS A 42 -3.14 12.84 5.90
C LYS A 42 -2.14 13.33 4.87
N ASN A 43 -2.42 14.46 4.24
CA ASN A 43 -1.46 15.14 3.37
C ASN A 43 -1.02 16.48 4.00
N LYS A 44 0.29 16.68 4.16
CA LYS A 44 0.87 17.88 4.80
C LYS A 44 0.71 19.16 3.96
N ARG A 45 0.45 19.04 2.65
CA ARG A 45 0.39 20.17 1.70
C ARG A 45 -1.01 20.56 1.24
N GLN A 46 -2.06 19.87 1.69
CA GLN A 46 -3.44 20.14 1.25
C GLN A 46 -4.22 20.97 2.27
N SER A 47 -5.09 21.87 1.78
CA SER A 47 -5.99 22.64 2.64
C SER A 47 -7.00 21.71 3.34
N LYS A 48 -7.46 22.09 4.54
CA LYS A 48 -8.49 21.32 5.28
C LYS A 48 -9.77 21.11 4.47
N ALA A 49 -10.12 22.03 3.57
CA ALA A 49 -11.27 21.90 2.68
C ALA A 49 -11.03 20.83 1.61
N MET A 50 -9.86 20.83 0.96
CA MET A 50 -9.50 19.81 -0.03
C MET A 50 -9.41 18.42 0.60
N SER A 51 -8.79 18.31 1.79
CA SER A 51 -8.70 17.04 2.51
C SER A 51 -10.08 16.48 2.87
N ARG A 52 -11.05 17.33 3.24
CA ARG A 52 -12.44 16.89 3.49
C ARG A 52 -13.11 16.37 2.21
N LYS A 53 -12.97 17.11 1.10
CA LYS A 53 -13.52 16.70 -0.20
C LYS A 53 -12.93 15.38 -0.70
N LEU A 54 -11.62 15.18 -0.54
CA LEU A 54 -10.94 13.95 -0.90
C LEU A 54 -11.43 12.77 -0.05
N ASN A 55 -11.37 12.91 1.29
CA ASN A 55 -11.60 11.82 2.22
C ASN A 55 -13.07 11.39 2.34
N SER A 56 -14.01 12.34 2.31
CA SER A 56 -15.43 12.03 2.53
C SER A 56 -16.17 11.72 1.23
N TRP A 57 -15.79 12.35 0.11
CA TRP A 57 -16.62 12.35 -1.08
C TRP A 57 -16.00 11.54 -2.22
N MET A 58 -14.73 11.80 -2.57
CA MET A 58 -14.10 11.10 -3.70
C MET A 58 -13.84 9.62 -3.43
N ILE A 59 -13.28 9.28 -2.25
CA ILE A 59 -13.00 7.89 -1.87
C ILE A 59 -14.29 7.08 -1.76
N GLY A 60 -15.36 7.68 -1.20
CA GLY A 60 -16.68 7.06 -1.13
C GLY A 60 -17.21 6.71 -2.52
N LEU A 61 -17.17 7.65 -3.46
CA LEU A 61 -17.64 7.41 -4.83
C LEU A 61 -16.85 6.35 -5.59
N MET A 62 -15.53 6.29 -5.39
CA MET A 62 -14.71 5.23 -6.00
C MET A 62 -15.10 3.85 -5.44
N ARG A 63 -15.31 3.75 -4.12
CA ARG A 63 -15.79 2.53 -3.47
C ARG A 63 -17.18 2.12 -3.98
N ASP A 64 -18.11 3.06 -4.03
CA ASP A 64 -19.49 2.80 -4.47
C ASP A 64 -19.54 2.34 -5.92
N SER A 65 -18.76 2.98 -6.79
CA SER A 65 -18.65 2.58 -8.19
C SER A 65 -18.04 1.18 -8.35
N LEU A 66 -16.94 0.90 -7.65
CA LEU A 66 -16.31 -0.43 -7.67
C LEU A 66 -17.27 -1.50 -7.17
N GLN A 67 -17.96 -1.26 -6.05
CA GLN A 67 -18.92 -2.21 -5.48
C GLN A 67 -20.12 -2.43 -6.41
N LYS A 68 -20.64 -1.37 -7.03
CA LYS A 68 -21.73 -1.47 -8.02
C LYS A 68 -21.36 -2.40 -9.17
N TRP A 69 -20.18 -2.20 -9.78
CA TRP A 69 -19.71 -3.02 -10.89
C TRP A 69 -19.34 -4.44 -10.46
N ALA A 70 -18.86 -4.61 -9.23
CA ALA A 70 -18.59 -5.92 -8.68
C ALA A 70 -19.87 -6.74 -8.55
N ASN A 71 -20.92 -6.15 -7.97
CA ASN A 71 -22.24 -6.77 -7.86
C ASN A 71 -22.81 -7.16 -9.24
N TRP A 72 -22.68 -6.28 -10.23
CA TRP A 72 -23.21 -6.54 -11.58
C TRP A 72 -22.48 -7.72 -12.28
N THR A 73 -21.20 -7.92 -11.99
CA THR A 73 -20.37 -8.91 -12.69
C THR A 73 -20.16 -10.20 -11.91
N GLY A 74 -20.74 -10.30 -10.70
CA GLY A 74 -20.47 -11.40 -9.77
C GLY A 74 -19.04 -11.37 -9.21
N SER A 75 -18.35 -10.23 -9.30
CA SER A 75 -17.02 -10.05 -8.72
C SER A 75 -17.10 -9.76 -7.22
N VAL A 76 -16.01 -10.03 -6.51
CA VAL A 76 -15.85 -9.76 -5.08
C VAL A 76 -14.72 -8.77 -4.88
N VAL A 77 -15.01 -7.65 -4.21
CA VAL A 77 -14.00 -6.67 -3.78
C VAL A 77 -13.74 -6.87 -2.29
N THR A 78 -12.48 -7.09 -1.93
CA THR A 78 -12.04 -7.26 -0.54
C THR A 78 -11.03 -6.18 -0.19
N GLU A 79 -11.28 -5.46 0.89
CA GLU A 79 -10.36 -4.42 1.36
C GLU A 79 -9.25 -5.02 2.23
N VAL A 80 -8.02 -4.52 2.06
CA VAL A 80 -6.81 -4.99 2.74
C VAL A 80 -6.14 -3.85 3.49
N GLN A 81 -5.32 -4.19 4.50
CA GLN A 81 -4.59 -3.21 5.29
C GLN A 81 -3.58 -2.42 4.41
N PRO A 82 -3.74 -1.09 4.24
CA PRO A 82 -2.94 -0.28 3.30
C PRO A 82 -1.52 0.04 3.77
N SER A 83 -1.18 -0.24 5.02
CA SER A 83 0.11 0.18 5.57
C SER A 83 1.29 -0.42 4.80
N TYR A 84 2.20 0.45 4.33
CA TYR A 84 3.46 0.14 3.64
C TYR A 84 3.34 -0.51 2.24
N THR A 85 2.14 -0.68 1.68
CA THR A 85 1.94 -1.25 0.32
C THR A 85 2.75 -0.53 -0.78
N SER A 86 2.94 0.78 -0.66
CA SER A 86 3.75 1.60 -1.57
C SER A 86 5.24 1.68 -1.21
N GLN A 87 5.66 1.04 -0.12
CA GLN A 87 7.05 1.07 0.41
C GLN A 87 7.73 -0.30 0.38
N ILE A 88 6.97 -1.36 0.09
CA ILE A 88 7.50 -2.72 -0.04
C ILE A 88 7.94 -2.96 -1.48
N ASP A 89 9.04 -3.68 -1.70
CA ASP A 89 9.38 -4.20 -3.01
C ASP A 89 8.53 -5.46 -3.30
N SER A 90 7.64 -5.37 -4.29
CA SER A 90 6.71 -6.45 -4.63
C SER A 90 7.39 -7.72 -5.17
N ARG A 91 8.67 -7.66 -5.55
CA ARG A 91 9.42 -8.82 -6.06
C ARG A 91 9.88 -9.76 -4.95
N ASN A 92 10.12 -9.22 -3.75
CA ASN A 92 10.68 -9.96 -2.62
C ASN A 92 9.87 -9.80 -1.32
N GLY A 93 8.87 -8.90 -1.29
CA GLY A 93 8.00 -8.68 -0.12
C GLY A 93 8.70 -8.00 1.06
N THR A 94 9.81 -7.31 0.83
CA THR A 94 10.63 -6.67 1.88
C THR A 94 10.52 -5.15 1.88
N LEU A 95 11.00 -4.52 2.95
CA LEU A 95 11.14 -3.07 3.09
C LEU A 95 12.43 -2.52 2.44
N LEU A 96 13.07 -3.29 1.56
CA LEU A 96 14.34 -2.95 0.93
C LEU A 96 14.08 -2.20 -0.38
N GLY A 97 14.22 -0.89 -0.34
CA GLY A 97 13.96 0.00 -1.46
C GLY A 97 13.20 1.25 -1.06
N LYS A 98 12.89 2.08 -2.05
CA LYS A 98 12.27 3.38 -1.81
C LYS A 98 11.44 3.84 -3.00
N ARG A 99 10.23 4.35 -2.71
CA ARG A 99 9.44 5.12 -3.67
C ARG A 99 9.95 6.55 -3.78
N THR A 100 10.18 7.03 -4.99
CA THR A 100 10.49 8.41 -5.34
C THR A 100 9.63 8.83 -6.53
N GLY A 101 8.58 9.62 -6.26
CA GLY A 101 7.59 9.98 -7.28
C GLY A 101 6.84 8.75 -7.81
N ASP A 102 6.89 8.56 -9.12
CA ASP A 102 6.24 7.47 -9.85
C ASP A 102 7.12 6.22 -9.97
N ASN A 103 8.31 6.25 -9.38
CA ASN A 103 9.27 5.16 -9.38
C ASN A 103 9.39 4.52 -8.00
N PHE A 104 9.56 3.20 -7.97
CA PHE A 104 10.05 2.46 -6.82
C PHE A 104 11.40 1.85 -7.19
N THR A 105 12.45 2.17 -6.45
CA THR A 105 13.81 1.62 -6.66
C THR A 105 14.09 0.58 -5.58
N GLY A 106 14.32 -0.66 -5.99
CA GLY A 106 14.73 -1.75 -5.09
C GLY A 106 16.18 -1.60 -4.63
N PHE A 107 16.57 -2.39 -3.62
CA PHE A 107 17.95 -2.36 -3.10
C PHE A 107 19.01 -2.83 -4.12
N ASP A 108 18.58 -3.61 -5.10
CA ASP A 108 19.36 -4.08 -6.24
C ASP A 108 19.48 -3.05 -7.38
N GLY A 109 18.92 -1.85 -7.19
CA GLY A 109 18.93 -0.76 -8.18
C GLY A 109 17.87 -0.86 -9.26
N VAL A 110 17.09 -1.95 -9.30
CA VAL A 110 16.01 -2.11 -10.30
C VAL A 110 14.88 -1.12 -9.99
N VAL A 111 14.37 -0.48 -11.05
CA VAL A 111 13.30 0.51 -10.97
C VAL A 111 12.00 -0.07 -11.50
N LEU A 112 10.93 0.07 -10.70
CA LEU A 112 9.56 -0.33 -11.04
C LEU A 112 8.66 0.91 -11.09
N GLN A 113 7.58 0.86 -11.88
CA GLN A 113 6.50 1.84 -11.74
C GLN A 113 5.85 1.65 -10.36
N ALA A 114 5.76 2.75 -9.60
CA ALA A 114 5.43 2.70 -8.18
C ALA A 114 4.02 2.21 -7.89
N ASP A 115 3.04 2.52 -8.75
CA ASP A 115 1.65 2.10 -8.55
C ASP A 115 1.45 0.65 -8.94
N HIS A 116 2.15 0.15 -9.98
CA HIS A 116 2.20 -1.27 -10.30
C HIS A 116 2.84 -2.09 -9.18
N ASN A 117 3.94 -1.59 -8.60
CA ASN A 117 4.55 -2.19 -7.42
C ASN A 117 3.57 -2.23 -6.24
N ALA A 118 2.88 -1.12 -5.96
CA ALA A 118 1.88 -1.05 -4.91
C ALA A 118 0.69 -2.00 -5.16
N ALA A 119 0.20 -2.09 -6.40
CA ALA A 119 -0.88 -2.99 -6.79
C ALA A 119 -0.51 -4.47 -6.56
N LYS A 120 0.72 -4.87 -6.89
CA LYS A 120 1.22 -6.22 -6.57
C LYS A 120 1.31 -6.47 -5.07
N ASN A 121 1.73 -5.48 -4.29
CA ASN A 121 1.74 -5.60 -2.82
C ASN A 121 0.33 -5.71 -2.23
N ILE A 122 -0.65 -4.99 -2.78
CA ILE A 122 -2.07 -5.09 -2.40
C ILE A 122 -2.61 -6.49 -2.73
N LEU A 123 -2.29 -7.02 -3.91
CA LEU A 123 -2.64 -8.38 -4.30
C LEU A 123 -2.06 -9.42 -3.33
N ALA A 124 -0.76 -9.32 -3.02
CA ALA A 124 -0.10 -10.21 -2.06
C ALA A 124 -0.70 -10.10 -0.64
N ARG A 125 -1.08 -8.88 -0.23
CA ARG A 125 -1.74 -8.63 1.06
C ARG A 125 -3.10 -9.33 1.16
N GLY A 126 -3.82 -9.45 0.05
CA GLY A 126 -5.13 -10.10 -0.02
C GLY A 126 -5.14 -11.58 0.39
N THR A 127 -3.98 -12.22 0.39
CA THR A 127 -3.79 -13.63 0.80
C THR A 127 -2.81 -13.77 1.96
N ASP A 128 -2.47 -12.68 2.65
CA ASP A 128 -1.53 -12.66 3.76
C ASP A 128 -2.22 -13.14 5.05
N PHE A 129 -1.63 -14.14 5.72
CA PHE A 129 -2.16 -14.70 6.97
C PHE A 129 -1.60 -14.02 8.22
N GLU A 130 -0.48 -13.30 8.13
CA GLU A 130 0.12 -12.59 9.26
C GLU A 130 -0.40 -11.16 9.40
N ILE A 131 -0.89 -10.57 8.30
CA ILE A 131 -1.41 -9.21 8.28
C ILE A 131 -2.87 -9.24 7.84
N SER A 132 -3.76 -9.06 8.81
CA SER A 132 -5.19 -8.90 8.54
C SER A 132 -5.52 -7.47 8.14
N ARG A 133 -6.71 -7.24 7.60
CA ARG A 133 -7.26 -5.90 7.32
C ARG A 133 -7.17 -4.96 8.52
N PHE A 134 -7.38 -5.49 9.72
CA PHE A 134 -7.49 -4.71 10.96
C PHE A 134 -6.17 -4.56 11.72
N SER A 135 -5.08 -5.19 11.24
CA SER A 135 -3.76 -5.01 11.83
C SER A 135 -3.38 -3.53 11.86
N SER A 136 -2.93 -3.05 13.02
CA SER A 136 -2.39 -1.71 13.18
C SER A 136 -1.14 -1.51 12.33
N ARG A 137 -0.83 -0.25 12.01
CA ARG A 137 0.42 0.10 11.30
C ARG A 137 1.67 -0.45 11.99
N ALA A 138 1.69 -0.50 13.33
CA ALA A 138 2.82 -1.01 14.09
C ALA A 138 2.98 -2.53 13.94
N GLU A 139 1.88 -3.28 13.99
CA GLU A 139 1.87 -4.73 13.75
C GLU A 139 2.32 -5.07 12.33
N VAL A 140 1.79 -4.34 11.34
CA VAL A 140 2.21 -4.48 9.93
C VAL A 140 3.72 -4.24 9.79
N GLN A 141 4.23 -3.16 10.38
CA GLN A 141 5.65 -2.84 10.34
C GLN A 141 6.50 -3.95 11.00
N ALA A 142 6.03 -4.53 12.11
CA ALA A 142 6.73 -5.61 12.79
C ALA A 142 6.82 -6.87 11.92
N VAL A 143 5.72 -7.30 11.29
CA VAL A 143 5.71 -8.44 10.36
C VAL A 143 6.66 -8.20 9.19
N LEU A 144 6.58 -7.02 8.55
CA LEU A 144 7.44 -6.68 7.42
C LEU A 144 8.93 -6.62 7.79
N LEU A 145 9.26 -6.15 8.99
CA LEU A 145 10.63 -6.17 9.50
C LEU A 145 11.15 -7.59 9.73
N ARG A 146 10.32 -8.50 10.27
CA ARG A 146 10.69 -9.92 10.42
C ARG A 146 10.94 -10.57 9.06
N ARG A 147 10.08 -10.31 8.07
CA ARG A 147 10.25 -10.82 6.69
C ARG A 147 11.53 -10.28 6.05
N THR A 148 11.78 -8.98 6.22
CA THR A 148 12.99 -8.32 5.71
C THR A 148 14.25 -8.88 6.37
N ALA A 149 14.25 -9.08 7.68
CA ALA A 149 15.38 -9.69 8.40
C ALA A 149 15.65 -11.13 7.92
N ARG A 150 14.60 -11.94 7.69
CA ARG A 150 14.74 -13.31 7.16
C ARG A 150 15.34 -13.30 5.76
N TYR A 151 14.90 -12.39 4.90
CA TYR A 151 15.44 -12.23 3.55
C TYR A 151 16.93 -11.84 3.58
N LEU A 152 17.29 -10.83 4.37
CA LEU A 152 18.68 -10.39 4.53
C LEU A 152 19.58 -11.48 5.11
N LYS A 153 19.10 -12.30 6.05
CA LYS A 153 19.84 -13.45 6.57
C LYS A 153 20.25 -14.42 5.45
N GLY A 154 19.40 -14.61 4.44
CA GLY A 154 19.72 -15.42 3.25
C GLY A 154 20.84 -14.81 2.39
N LEU A 155 21.10 -13.51 2.52
CA LEU A 155 22.19 -12.79 1.87
C LEU A 155 23.43 -12.64 2.77
N GLY A 156 23.43 -13.22 3.98
CA GLY A 156 24.50 -13.04 4.96
C GLY A 156 24.55 -11.62 5.57
N LEU A 157 23.44 -10.87 5.49
CA LEU A 157 23.35 -9.49 5.96
C LEU A 157 22.38 -9.34 7.13
N SER A 158 22.57 -8.28 7.91
CA SER A 158 21.67 -7.88 8.98
C SER A 158 20.80 -6.67 8.59
N LEU A 159 19.77 -6.41 9.38
CA LEU A 159 19.00 -5.17 9.27
C LEU A 159 19.87 -3.92 9.46
N ALA A 160 20.93 -4.00 10.27
CA ALA A 160 21.86 -2.89 10.47
C ALA A 160 22.67 -2.62 9.19
N ASN A 161 23.16 -3.67 8.52
CA ASN A 161 23.85 -3.53 7.23
C ASN A 161 22.92 -2.90 6.18
N ALA A 162 21.65 -3.32 6.12
CA ALA A 162 20.69 -2.75 5.17
C ALA A 162 20.42 -1.25 5.43
N VAL A 163 20.47 -0.78 6.68
CA VAL A 163 20.35 0.64 7.00
C VAL A 163 21.62 1.40 6.60
N GLU A 164 22.80 0.85 6.89
CA GLU A 164 24.10 1.43 6.54
C GLU A 164 24.27 1.58 5.02
N LEU A 165 23.83 0.58 4.26
CA LEU A 165 23.83 0.58 2.79
C LEU A 165 22.73 1.47 2.18
N GLY A 166 21.86 2.06 3.00
CA GLY A 166 20.76 2.92 2.54
C GLY A 166 19.59 2.18 1.89
N TRP A 167 19.55 0.85 2.01
CA TRP A 167 18.49 0.00 1.44
C TRP A 167 17.21 0.01 2.27
N LEU A 168 17.36 0.12 3.59
CA LEU A 168 16.26 0.21 4.55
C LEU A 168 16.18 1.60 5.16
N ASP A 169 15.01 2.22 5.09
CA ASP A 169 14.76 3.56 5.64
C ASP A 169 15.04 3.60 7.16
N SER A 170 15.87 4.57 7.59
CA SER A 170 16.30 4.69 8.98
C SER A 170 15.15 4.93 9.96
N LYS A 171 13.95 5.33 9.50
CA LYS A 171 12.77 5.44 10.36
C LYS A 171 12.40 4.11 11.06
N HIS A 172 12.75 2.97 10.46
CA HIS A 172 12.44 1.64 11.00
C HIS A 172 13.29 1.31 12.24
N THR A 173 14.47 1.92 12.37
CA THR A 173 15.42 1.68 13.48
C THR A 173 14.86 2.00 14.87
N LYS A 174 13.90 2.93 14.92
CA LYS A 174 13.30 3.40 16.17
C LYS A 174 12.31 2.40 16.78
N THR A 175 11.88 1.41 16.01
CA THR A 175 10.84 0.46 16.44
C THR A 175 11.39 -0.58 17.40
N GLN A 176 10.56 -1.03 18.34
CA GLN A 176 10.94 -2.09 19.27
C GLN A 176 11.29 -3.40 18.55
N THR A 177 10.52 -3.74 17.50
CA THR A 177 10.77 -4.95 16.71
C THR A 177 12.13 -4.91 16.02
N PHE A 178 12.54 -3.77 15.46
CA PHE A 178 13.86 -3.64 14.86
C PHE A 178 14.98 -3.91 15.88
N LYS A 179 14.88 -3.29 17.07
CA LYS A 179 15.85 -3.48 18.15
C LYS A 179 15.93 -4.94 18.63
N GLN A 180 14.77 -5.59 18.78
CA GLN A 180 14.69 -7.01 19.16
C GLN A 180 15.31 -7.93 18.11
N LEU A 181 15.05 -7.67 16.82
CA LEU A 181 15.62 -8.46 15.72
C LEU A 181 17.14 -8.33 15.65
N LEU A 182 17.70 -7.15 15.93
CA LEU A 182 19.15 -6.99 16.01
C LEU A 182 19.77 -7.77 17.20
N ALA A 183 19.18 -7.64 18.39
CA ALA A 183 19.68 -8.35 19.58
C ALA A 183 19.60 -9.87 19.46
N GLY A 184 18.55 -10.39 18.80
CA GLY A 184 18.40 -11.82 18.53
C GLY A 184 19.41 -12.38 17.51
N MET A 185 19.91 -11.54 16.59
CA MET A 185 20.91 -11.94 15.60
C MET A 185 22.32 -12.04 16.19
N SER A 186 22.65 -11.22 17.20
CA SER A 186 23.92 -11.32 17.94
C SER A 186 24.03 -12.55 18.86
N GLY A 187 22.93 -13.27 19.10
CA GLY A 187 22.88 -14.44 19.99
C GLY A 187 23.20 -15.79 19.33
N THR A 188 23.35 -15.83 18.00
CA THR A 188 23.69 -17.06 17.25
C THR A 188 25.09 -16.95 16.65
N SER A 189 26.09 -16.97 17.52
CA SER A 189 27.46 -17.40 17.20
C SER A 189 27.88 -18.32 18.32
N LYS A 190 27.55 -19.60 18.14
CA LYS A 190 28.17 -20.74 18.82
C LYS A 190 28.34 -21.83 17.78
#